data_AF-A0A563C6H7-F1
#
_entry.id   AF-A0A563C6H7-F1
#
_cell.length_a   1.000
_cell.length_b   1.000
_cell.length_c   1.000
_cell.angle_alpha   90.00
_cell.angle_beta   90.00
_cell.angle_gamma   90.00
#
_symmetry.space_group_name_H-M   'P 1'
#
loop_
_entity.id
_entity.type
_entity.pdbx_description
1 polymer ?
#
loop_
_entity_poly.entity_id
_entity_poly.type
_entity_poly.pdbx_seq_one_letter_code
_entity_poly.pdbx_strand_id
1 'polypeptide(L)'
;MKNKLYLINGALGSGKTTLLQFLLKQPDFKNVRVIENEFASSSIDSNVLKEHAHDIETIAGGCICCSTGTELVDILNKYAKTKEPVIIESTGVANTLKVVEQLILSDVLEKYEITNVLYIVDSLEYELKETIKSIADELRAADLVLLSKTDMISRSKKEGIIKELEKSCVTNILEADYGAFDLAKLKEKSDVLDYFVNFNGVLLTKKNPFYSVIDTEDLTINEKDISELASRLKETYGLVRIKGGFSDGKNIWHIEATPKQVKVNKDNNIPLKMIFIGQDAHKIGLKSVKRALDYVDSKNSVNELLMQYASYKELLKEIDKIKRQLAKQKLLNKDLSKITKELNLLEGKQSKVSDSMVFKTPIVWLMYKFLAYKDEPQPMNNLRALKDHCSNPNGICTKRFKYINRYLKSINEAELTDKTEYPDELTLDNLFDKFLNFNLNRDLIADWQKHEFYEENGKIKKWKDVSFDN
;
A
#
# COMPACT_ATOMS: atom_id res chain seq x y z
N MET A 1 -36.00 -32.32 5.08
CA MET A 1 -35.18 -31.80 3.96
C MET A 1 -34.42 -30.58 4.43
N LYS A 2 -33.10 -30.58 4.21
CA LYS A 2 -32.21 -29.45 4.51
C LYS A 2 -32.39 -28.37 3.45
N ASN A 3 -32.10 -27.12 3.81
CA ASN A 3 -32.12 -26.00 2.87
C ASN A 3 -30.90 -26.09 1.94
N LYS A 4 -31.04 -25.69 0.69
CA LYS A 4 -29.93 -25.68 -0.26
C LYS A 4 -28.99 -24.51 0.02
N LEU A 5 -27.69 -24.76 0.01
CA LEU A 5 -26.65 -23.75 0.21
C LEU A 5 -25.69 -23.75 -0.98
N TYR A 6 -25.49 -22.59 -1.58
CA TYR A 6 -24.58 -22.40 -2.71
C TYR A 6 -23.46 -21.47 -2.27
N LEU A 7 -22.22 -21.83 -2.59
CA LEU A 7 -21.06 -20.97 -2.36
C LEU A 7 -20.57 -20.42 -3.69
N ILE A 8 -20.40 -19.11 -3.78
CA ILE A 8 -19.81 -18.44 -4.94
C ILE A 8 -18.53 -17.74 -4.49
N ASN A 9 -17.41 -18.13 -5.08
CA ASN A 9 -16.10 -17.53 -4.82
C ASN A 9 -15.37 -17.22 -6.15
N GLY A 10 -14.22 -16.56 -6.04
CA GLY A 10 -13.40 -16.09 -7.15
C GLY A 10 -12.78 -14.75 -6.81
N ALA A 11 -11.67 -14.40 -7.47
CA ALA A 11 -10.94 -13.16 -7.22
C ALA A 11 -11.84 -11.90 -7.33
N LEU A 12 -11.44 -10.80 -6.70
CA LEU A 12 -12.20 -9.55 -6.78
C LEU A 12 -12.22 -9.04 -8.24
N GLY A 13 -13.40 -8.78 -8.79
CA GLY A 13 -13.58 -8.38 -10.19
C GLY A 13 -13.68 -9.54 -11.18
N SER A 14 -13.69 -10.80 -10.71
CA SER A 14 -13.86 -11.99 -11.57
C SER A 14 -15.26 -12.14 -12.17
N GLY A 15 -16.25 -11.36 -11.74
CA GLY A 15 -17.63 -11.45 -12.24
C GLY A 15 -18.61 -12.20 -11.33
N LYS A 16 -18.30 -12.37 -10.04
CA LYS A 16 -19.20 -12.99 -9.03
C LYS A 16 -20.58 -12.36 -8.99
N THR A 17 -20.66 -11.05 -8.85
CA THR A 17 -21.93 -10.31 -8.86
C THR A 17 -22.71 -10.52 -10.16
N THR A 18 -22.03 -10.61 -11.31
CA THR A 18 -22.67 -10.87 -12.60
C THR A 18 -23.23 -12.30 -12.68
N LEU A 19 -22.48 -13.30 -12.19
CA LEU A 19 -22.98 -14.66 -12.02
C LEU A 19 -24.18 -14.71 -11.07
N LEU A 20 -24.10 -14.03 -9.93
CA LEU A 20 -25.18 -13.96 -8.96
C LEU A 20 -26.45 -13.39 -9.61
N GLN A 21 -26.36 -12.27 -10.33
CA GLN A 21 -27.48 -11.70 -11.08
C GLN A 21 -28.06 -12.67 -12.12
N PHE A 22 -27.21 -13.43 -12.81
CA PHE A 22 -27.66 -14.46 -13.74
C PHE A 22 -28.46 -15.56 -13.01
N LEU A 23 -27.95 -16.06 -11.88
CA LEU A 23 -28.60 -17.09 -11.07
C LEU A 23 -29.93 -16.61 -10.47
N LEU A 24 -29.99 -15.39 -9.93
CA LEU A 24 -31.21 -14.82 -9.32
C LEU A 24 -32.39 -14.72 -10.28
N LYS A 25 -32.13 -14.68 -11.59
CA LYS A 25 -33.17 -14.64 -12.64
C LYS A 25 -33.72 -16.01 -13.02
N GLN A 26 -33.12 -17.10 -12.53
CA GLN A 26 -33.48 -18.45 -12.92
C GLN A 26 -34.63 -19.00 -12.04
N PRO A 27 -35.54 -19.82 -12.60
CA PRO A 27 -36.66 -20.38 -11.85
C PRO A 27 -36.25 -21.15 -10.59
N ASP A 28 -35.15 -21.89 -10.65
CA ASP A 28 -34.64 -22.72 -9.54
C ASP A 28 -34.07 -21.92 -8.37
N PHE A 29 -33.81 -20.63 -8.60
CA PHE A 29 -33.31 -19.68 -7.59
C PHE A 29 -34.39 -18.68 -7.17
N LYS A 30 -35.65 -18.96 -7.51
CA LYS A 30 -36.78 -18.17 -7.01
C LYS A 30 -36.79 -18.17 -5.48
N ASN A 31 -36.98 -16.99 -4.91
CA ASN A 31 -36.98 -16.73 -3.48
C ASN A 31 -35.65 -17.05 -2.76
N VAL A 32 -34.53 -17.15 -3.49
CA VAL A 32 -33.23 -17.35 -2.87
C VAL A 32 -32.85 -16.14 -2.01
N ARG A 33 -32.21 -16.42 -0.88
CA ARG A 33 -31.59 -15.39 -0.03
C ARG A 33 -30.11 -15.31 -0.31
N VAL A 34 -29.56 -14.12 -0.22
CA VAL A 34 -28.15 -13.87 -0.46
C VAL A 34 -27.49 -13.41 0.83
N ILE A 35 -26.32 -13.98 1.12
CA ILE A 35 -25.38 -13.46 2.10
C ILE A 35 -24.19 -12.92 1.32
N GLU A 36 -24.03 -11.60 1.32
CA GLU A 36 -22.86 -10.93 0.74
C GLU A 36 -21.83 -10.72 1.84
N ASN A 37 -20.61 -11.21 1.62
CA ASN A 37 -19.47 -10.76 2.43
C ASN A 37 -18.86 -9.54 1.73
N GLU A 38 -18.92 -8.35 2.34
CA GLU A 38 -18.46 -7.10 1.74
C GLU A 38 -17.60 -6.30 2.74
N PHE A 39 -16.51 -5.68 2.27
CA PHE A 39 -15.65 -4.89 3.16
C PHE A 39 -16.20 -3.48 3.43
N ALA A 40 -17.16 -3.01 2.63
CA ALA A 40 -17.84 -1.74 2.78
C ALA A 40 -19.27 -1.93 3.34
N SER A 41 -19.73 -0.98 4.16
CA SER A 41 -21.07 -0.94 4.76
C SER A 41 -22.21 -0.69 3.76
N SER A 42 -21.87 -0.33 2.51
CA SER A 42 -22.81 -0.20 1.40
C SER A 42 -22.17 -0.74 0.11
N SER A 43 -22.71 -1.82 -0.45
CA SER A 43 -22.36 -2.25 -1.80
C SER A 43 -23.07 -1.34 -2.81
N ILE A 44 -22.34 -0.88 -3.82
CA ILE A 44 -22.93 -0.19 -5.00
C ILE A 44 -23.90 -1.15 -5.72
N ASP A 45 -23.68 -2.46 -5.58
CA ASP A 45 -24.40 -3.54 -6.24
C ASP A 45 -25.67 -4.03 -5.51
N SER A 46 -25.83 -3.76 -4.20
CA SER A 46 -27.03 -4.20 -3.43
C SER A 46 -28.34 -3.69 -4.02
N ASN A 47 -28.36 -2.50 -4.62
CA ASN A 47 -29.57 -1.96 -5.23
C ASN A 47 -30.00 -2.71 -6.50
N VAL A 48 -29.04 -3.29 -7.23
CA VAL A 48 -29.31 -4.09 -8.46
C VAL A 48 -29.79 -5.49 -8.11
N LEU A 49 -29.33 -6.05 -6.99
CA LEU A 49 -29.68 -7.40 -6.55
C LEU A 49 -31.03 -7.48 -5.82
N LYS A 50 -31.44 -6.40 -5.14
CA LYS A 50 -32.71 -6.30 -4.39
C LYS A 50 -33.97 -6.53 -5.25
N GLU A 51 -33.89 -6.32 -6.56
CA GLU A 51 -35.03 -6.55 -7.46
C GLU A 51 -35.31 -8.05 -7.72
N HIS A 52 -34.36 -8.92 -7.40
CA HIS A 52 -34.42 -10.34 -7.78
C HIS A 52 -34.16 -11.33 -6.63
N ALA A 53 -33.52 -10.90 -5.53
CA ALA A 53 -33.37 -11.72 -4.32
C ALA A 53 -34.54 -11.51 -3.34
N HIS A 54 -34.88 -12.54 -2.57
CA HIS A 54 -35.93 -12.45 -1.54
C HIS A 54 -35.49 -11.65 -0.31
N ASP A 55 -34.23 -11.86 0.10
CA ASP A 55 -33.59 -11.15 1.20
C ASP A 55 -32.07 -11.10 0.93
N ILE A 56 -31.43 -9.99 1.28
CA ILE A 56 -29.98 -9.81 1.14
C ILE A 56 -29.46 -9.30 2.48
N GLU A 57 -28.61 -10.11 3.12
CA GLU A 57 -27.87 -9.70 4.31
C GLU A 57 -26.40 -9.54 3.98
N THR A 58 -25.78 -8.49 4.51
CA THR A 58 -24.37 -8.17 4.27
C THR A 58 -23.58 -8.34 5.56
N ILE A 59 -22.55 -9.17 5.53
CA ILE A 59 -21.54 -9.28 6.59
C ILE A 59 -20.49 -8.19 6.32
N ALA A 60 -20.43 -7.19 7.20
CA ALA A 60 -19.59 -6.00 7.02
C ALA A 60 -18.35 -6.00 7.94
N GLY A 61 -17.23 -5.48 7.44
CA GLY A 61 -16.08 -5.12 8.30
C GLY A 61 -15.06 -6.22 8.59
N GLY A 62 -15.15 -7.39 7.94
CA GLY A 62 -14.14 -8.47 7.99
C GLY A 62 -14.33 -9.52 6.89
N CYS A 63 -13.32 -10.36 6.62
CA CYS A 63 -13.55 -11.56 5.79
C CYS A 63 -14.35 -12.57 6.63
N ILE A 64 -15.43 -13.10 6.06
CA ILE A 64 -16.19 -14.24 6.59
C ILE A 64 -15.27 -15.40 7.02
N CYS A 65 -14.16 -15.58 6.29
CA CYS A 65 -13.12 -16.57 6.52
C CYS A 65 -12.09 -16.24 7.64
N CYS A 66 -12.12 -15.04 8.23
CA CYS A 66 -11.10 -14.56 9.18
C CYS A 66 -11.67 -13.88 10.45
N SER A 67 -12.97 -13.55 10.48
CA SER A 67 -13.71 -13.30 11.72
C SER A 67 -14.00 -14.63 12.43
N THR A 68 -14.56 -14.60 13.65
CA THR A 68 -14.90 -15.82 14.41
C THR A 68 -15.97 -16.71 13.75
N GLY A 69 -16.43 -16.39 12.53
CA GLY A 69 -17.46 -17.14 11.80
C GLY A 69 -18.86 -17.04 12.43
N THR A 70 -18.98 -16.38 13.59
CA THR A 70 -20.22 -16.28 14.39
C THR A 70 -21.34 -15.59 13.63
N GLU A 71 -21.07 -14.45 12.98
CA GLU A 71 -22.07 -13.70 12.23
C GLU A 71 -22.63 -14.48 11.02
N LEU A 72 -21.78 -15.21 10.28
CA LEU A 72 -22.25 -16.09 9.20
C LEU A 72 -23.19 -17.17 9.74
N VAL A 73 -22.79 -17.82 10.83
CA VAL A 73 -23.59 -18.88 11.46
C VAL A 73 -24.92 -18.32 11.98
N ASP A 74 -24.92 -17.11 12.55
CA ASP A 74 -26.13 -16.45 13.05
C ASP A 74 -27.12 -16.12 11.92
N ILE A 75 -26.64 -15.58 10.80
CA ILE A 75 -27.47 -15.30 9.62
C ILE A 75 -28.02 -16.60 9.03
N LEU A 76 -27.19 -17.64 8.89
CA LEU A 76 -27.66 -18.94 8.39
C LEU A 76 -28.70 -19.56 9.34
N ASN A 77 -28.50 -19.45 10.66
CA ASN A 77 -29.48 -19.93 11.64
C ASN A 77 -30.79 -19.12 11.61
N LYS A 78 -30.73 -17.81 11.36
CA LYS A 78 -31.91 -16.97 11.11
C LYS A 78 -32.65 -17.41 9.84
N TYR A 79 -31.94 -17.65 8.75
CA TYR A 79 -32.51 -18.07 7.47
C TYR A 79 -33.06 -19.50 7.47
N ALA A 80 -32.49 -20.39 8.29
CA ALA A 80 -32.93 -21.77 8.45
C ALA A 80 -34.39 -21.93 8.94
N LYS A 81 -34.99 -20.86 9.48
CA LYS A 81 -36.41 -20.83 9.88
C LYS A 81 -37.38 -20.99 8.71
N THR A 82 -36.91 -20.77 7.49
CA THR A 82 -37.67 -20.96 6.24
C THR A 82 -37.02 -22.04 5.37
N LYS A 83 -37.65 -22.45 4.26
CA LYS A 83 -37.14 -23.50 3.36
C LYS A 83 -36.47 -22.97 2.08
N GLU A 84 -36.18 -21.68 2.05
CA GLU A 84 -35.59 -21.01 0.89
C GLU A 84 -34.10 -21.38 0.73
N PRO A 85 -33.60 -21.48 -0.52
CA PRO A 85 -32.19 -21.65 -0.78
C PRO A 85 -31.41 -20.41 -0.35
N VAL A 86 -30.13 -20.59 -0.02
CA VAL A 86 -29.21 -19.51 0.35
C VAL A 86 -27.99 -19.55 -0.56
N ILE A 87 -27.60 -18.40 -1.10
CA ILE A 87 -26.31 -18.19 -1.75
C ILE A 87 -25.41 -17.39 -0.82
N ILE A 88 -24.20 -17.87 -0.60
CA ILE A 88 -23.13 -17.08 0.02
C ILE A 88 -22.22 -16.60 -1.12
N GLU A 89 -22.21 -15.30 -1.37
CA GLU A 89 -21.15 -14.66 -2.16
C GLU A 89 -20.03 -14.26 -1.21
N SER A 90 -18.88 -14.92 -1.33
CA SER A 90 -17.71 -14.57 -0.53
C SER A 90 -16.92 -13.44 -1.19
N THR A 91 -16.27 -12.60 -0.37
CA THR A 91 -15.34 -11.56 -0.87
C THR A 91 -14.28 -12.19 -1.77
N GLY A 92 -13.78 -11.45 -2.76
CA GLY A 92 -12.74 -11.97 -3.66
C GLY A 92 -11.34 -12.24 -3.07
N VAL A 93 -11.22 -12.26 -1.74
CA VAL A 93 -10.05 -12.66 -0.95
C VAL A 93 -10.39 -13.77 0.06
N ALA A 94 -11.65 -14.21 0.10
CA ALA A 94 -12.08 -15.29 0.96
C ALA A 94 -11.55 -16.61 0.42
N ASN A 95 -11.09 -17.45 1.32
CA ASN A 95 -10.68 -18.80 0.98
C ASN A 95 -11.89 -19.74 1.11
N THR A 96 -12.25 -20.38 0.02
CA THR A 96 -13.41 -21.29 -0.11
C THR A 96 -13.36 -22.38 0.96
N LEU A 97 -12.18 -22.97 1.15
CA LEU A 97 -11.98 -24.04 2.11
C LEU A 97 -12.25 -23.53 3.54
N LYS A 98 -11.75 -22.36 3.92
CA LYS A 98 -12.01 -21.80 5.26
C LYS A 98 -13.50 -21.56 5.54
N VAL A 99 -14.27 -21.14 4.53
CA VAL A 99 -15.72 -20.98 4.70
C VAL A 99 -16.37 -22.35 4.94
N VAL A 100 -16.01 -23.35 4.15
CA VAL A 100 -16.53 -24.71 4.33
C VAL A 100 -16.11 -25.30 5.68
N GLU A 101 -14.86 -25.09 6.12
CA GLU A 101 -14.37 -25.49 7.44
C GLU A 101 -15.21 -24.86 8.57
N GLN A 102 -15.52 -23.57 8.49
CA GLN A 102 -16.40 -22.91 9.46
C GLN A 102 -17.81 -23.52 9.47
N LEU A 103 -18.37 -23.83 8.29
CA LEU A 103 -19.67 -24.49 8.20
C LEU A 103 -19.63 -25.88 8.85
N ILE A 104 -18.57 -26.66 8.62
CA ILE A 104 -18.35 -27.99 9.23
C ILE A 104 -18.22 -27.89 10.76
N LEU A 105 -17.49 -26.90 11.26
CA LEU A 105 -17.28 -26.69 12.70
C LEU A 105 -18.52 -26.14 13.43
N SER A 106 -19.58 -25.78 12.69
CA SER A 106 -20.85 -25.25 13.21
C SER A 106 -22.00 -26.26 13.11
N ASP A 107 -23.16 -25.94 13.69
CA ASP A 107 -24.39 -26.75 13.57
C ASP A 107 -25.15 -26.51 12.26
N VAL A 108 -24.65 -25.63 11.38
CA VAL A 108 -25.35 -25.17 10.19
C VAL A 108 -25.62 -26.32 9.20
N LEU A 109 -24.69 -27.28 9.09
CA LEU A 109 -24.85 -28.44 8.20
C LEU A 109 -25.95 -29.41 8.65
N GLU A 110 -26.50 -29.28 9.86
CA GLU A 110 -27.73 -30.01 10.23
C GLU A 110 -28.96 -29.46 9.49
N LYS A 111 -28.94 -28.16 9.17
CA LYS A 111 -30.06 -27.41 8.57
C LYS A 111 -29.87 -27.19 7.07
N TYR A 112 -28.62 -27.17 6.61
CA TYR A 112 -28.25 -26.90 5.22
C TYR A 112 -27.51 -28.05 4.55
N GLU A 113 -27.69 -28.15 3.24
CA GLU A 113 -26.91 -29.00 2.34
C GLU A 113 -26.14 -28.13 1.37
N ILE A 114 -24.81 -28.25 1.34
CA ILE A 114 -23.99 -27.57 0.34
C ILE A 114 -24.28 -28.23 -1.00
N THR A 115 -24.97 -27.51 -1.87
CA THR A 115 -25.45 -27.99 -3.16
C THR A 115 -24.39 -27.81 -4.24
N ASN A 116 -23.78 -26.63 -4.33
CA ASN A 116 -22.65 -26.39 -5.23
C ASN A 116 -21.66 -25.37 -4.65
N VAL A 117 -20.39 -25.60 -4.91
CA VAL A 117 -19.29 -24.64 -4.74
C VAL A 117 -18.84 -24.17 -6.12
N LEU A 118 -19.12 -22.91 -6.44
CA LEU A 118 -18.78 -22.28 -7.72
C LEU A 118 -17.56 -21.40 -7.52
N TYR A 119 -16.54 -21.57 -8.36
CA TYR A 119 -15.36 -20.71 -8.35
C TYR A 119 -15.17 -20.02 -9.70
N ILE A 120 -15.15 -18.69 -9.69
CA ILE A 120 -15.03 -17.89 -10.90
C ILE A 120 -13.58 -17.45 -11.12
N VAL A 121 -13.09 -17.75 -12.31
CA VAL A 121 -11.76 -17.38 -12.78
C VAL A 121 -11.89 -16.32 -13.87
N ASP A 122 -11.25 -15.17 -13.65
CA ASP A 122 -11.14 -14.12 -14.66
C ASP A 122 -10.14 -14.53 -15.74
N SER A 123 -10.62 -14.84 -16.94
CA SER A 123 -9.76 -15.32 -18.03
C SER A 123 -8.84 -14.23 -18.60
N LEU A 124 -9.20 -12.95 -18.42
CA LEU A 124 -8.40 -11.81 -18.88
C LEU A 124 -7.17 -11.63 -17.99
N GLU A 125 -7.36 -11.68 -16.69
CA GLU A 125 -6.33 -11.49 -15.65
C GLU A 125 -5.60 -12.80 -15.27
N TYR A 126 -5.98 -13.93 -15.87
CA TYR A 126 -5.34 -15.21 -15.57
C TYR A 126 -3.90 -15.30 -16.07
N GLU A 127 -2.94 -15.25 -15.13
CA GLU A 127 -1.53 -15.54 -15.41
C GLU A 127 -1.19 -17.01 -15.15
N LEU A 128 -0.59 -17.65 -16.17
CA LEU A 128 -0.54 -19.11 -16.37
C LEU A 128 0.24 -19.92 -15.33
N LYS A 129 1.03 -19.34 -14.40
CA LYS A 129 1.92 -20.14 -13.52
C LYS A 129 1.85 -19.83 -12.02
N GLU A 130 1.71 -18.56 -11.62
CA GLU A 130 1.73 -18.18 -10.20
C GLU A 130 0.35 -18.25 -9.56
N THR A 131 -0.70 -17.86 -10.30
CA THR A 131 -2.10 -17.88 -9.85
C THR A 131 -2.53 -19.28 -9.42
N ILE A 132 -2.28 -20.29 -10.25
CA ILE A 132 -2.70 -21.68 -10.01
C ILE A 132 -2.13 -22.22 -8.72
N LYS A 133 -0.83 -22.04 -8.45
CA LYS A 133 -0.23 -22.58 -7.22
C LYS A 133 -0.88 -22.02 -5.95
N SER A 134 -1.37 -20.78 -6.00
CA SER A 134 -1.97 -20.11 -4.83
C SER A 134 -3.42 -20.48 -4.55
N ILE A 135 -4.19 -20.88 -5.57
CA ILE A 135 -5.64 -21.18 -5.44
C ILE A 135 -6.02 -22.59 -5.91
N ALA A 136 -5.07 -23.44 -6.30
CA ALA A 136 -5.36 -24.75 -6.88
C ALA A 136 -6.23 -25.62 -5.98
N ASP A 137 -6.04 -25.58 -4.67
CA ASP A 137 -6.86 -26.36 -3.74
C ASP A 137 -8.31 -25.86 -3.69
N GLU A 138 -8.53 -24.55 -3.82
CA GLU A 138 -9.87 -23.97 -3.92
C GLU A 138 -10.55 -24.35 -5.25
N LEU A 139 -9.79 -24.33 -6.35
CA LEU A 139 -10.28 -24.73 -7.67
C LEU A 139 -10.62 -26.23 -7.74
N ARG A 140 -9.85 -27.09 -7.06
CA ARG A 140 -10.12 -28.53 -6.97
C ARG A 140 -11.31 -28.84 -6.07
N ALA A 141 -11.54 -28.03 -5.05
CA ALA A 141 -12.66 -28.17 -4.14
C ALA A 141 -13.98 -27.65 -4.74
N ALA A 142 -13.91 -26.83 -5.78
CA ALA A 142 -15.09 -26.32 -6.49
C ALA A 142 -15.76 -27.43 -7.30
N ASP A 143 -17.10 -27.48 -7.24
CA ASP A 143 -17.89 -28.36 -8.10
C ASP A 143 -17.85 -27.91 -9.55
N LEU A 144 -17.84 -26.59 -9.78
CA LEU A 144 -17.70 -25.95 -11.09
C LEU A 144 -16.71 -24.79 -11.01
N VAL A 145 -15.76 -24.77 -11.94
CA VAL A 145 -14.89 -23.63 -12.22
C VAL A 145 -15.42 -22.89 -13.45
N LEU A 146 -15.80 -21.64 -13.26
CA LEU A 146 -16.43 -20.80 -14.27
C LEU A 146 -15.43 -19.79 -14.81
N LEU A 147 -15.09 -19.90 -16.10
CA LEU A 147 -14.22 -18.97 -16.79
C LEU A 147 -15.05 -17.77 -17.27
N SER A 148 -14.79 -16.59 -16.71
CA SER A 148 -15.44 -15.35 -17.15
C SER A 148 -14.55 -14.58 -18.13
N LYS A 149 -15.18 -13.67 -18.90
CA LYS A 149 -14.51 -12.77 -19.85
C LYS A 149 -13.73 -13.52 -20.92
N THR A 150 -14.21 -14.71 -21.30
CA THR A 150 -13.62 -15.51 -22.37
C THR A 150 -13.80 -14.85 -23.74
N ASP A 151 -14.83 -14.01 -23.88
CA ASP A 151 -15.08 -13.14 -25.04
C ASP A 151 -13.96 -12.10 -25.26
N MET A 152 -13.21 -11.75 -24.22
CA MET A 152 -12.14 -10.74 -24.26
C MET A 152 -10.74 -11.31 -24.55
N ILE A 153 -10.59 -12.62 -24.72
CA ILE A 153 -9.29 -13.27 -24.93
C ILE A 153 -9.24 -14.09 -26.20
N SER A 154 -8.02 -14.32 -26.72
CA SER A 154 -7.85 -15.18 -27.89
C SER A 154 -8.15 -16.65 -27.55
N ARG A 155 -8.62 -17.39 -28.56
CA ARG A 155 -8.84 -18.84 -28.46
C ARG A 155 -7.61 -19.59 -27.93
N SER A 156 -6.42 -19.22 -28.40
CA SER A 156 -5.16 -19.83 -27.95
C SER A 156 -4.89 -19.57 -26.45
N LYS A 157 -5.14 -18.36 -25.95
CA LYS A 157 -5.01 -18.06 -24.51
C LYS A 157 -6.00 -18.90 -23.70
N LYS A 158 -7.26 -18.96 -24.13
CA LYS A 158 -8.32 -19.75 -23.47
C LYS A 158 -7.95 -21.23 -23.38
N GLU A 159 -7.55 -21.84 -24.49
CA GLU A 159 -7.09 -23.24 -24.53
C GLU A 159 -5.87 -23.47 -23.62
N GLY A 160 -4.98 -22.48 -23.50
CA GLY A 160 -3.86 -22.50 -22.57
C GLY A 160 -4.30 -22.53 -21.10
N ILE A 161 -5.29 -21.72 -20.72
CA ILE A 161 -5.86 -21.67 -19.37
C ILE A 161 -6.48 -23.02 -19.01
N ILE A 162 -7.35 -23.54 -19.87
CA ILE A 162 -8.05 -24.83 -19.66
C ILE A 162 -7.05 -25.96 -19.47
N LYS A 163 -6.06 -26.08 -20.37
CA LYS A 163 -5.03 -27.13 -20.27
C LYS A 163 -4.25 -27.06 -18.96
N GLU A 164 -3.96 -25.86 -18.46
CA GLU A 164 -3.21 -25.71 -17.22
C GLU A 164 -4.06 -26.01 -15.98
N LEU A 165 -5.35 -25.67 -16.01
CA LEU A 165 -6.32 -26.08 -14.98
C LEU A 165 -6.48 -27.61 -14.96
N GLU A 166 -6.62 -28.24 -16.11
CA GLU A 166 -6.72 -29.70 -16.24
C GLU A 166 -5.46 -30.41 -15.71
N LYS A 167 -4.26 -29.91 -16.03
CA LYS A 167 -2.99 -30.41 -15.46
C LYS A 167 -2.95 -30.30 -13.93
N SER A 168 -3.68 -29.33 -13.39
CA SER A 168 -3.80 -29.12 -11.95
C SER A 168 -4.91 -29.96 -11.32
N CYS A 169 -5.47 -30.92 -12.06
CA CYS A 169 -6.57 -31.80 -11.67
C CYS A 169 -7.91 -31.08 -11.46
N VAL A 170 -8.12 -29.95 -12.14
CA VAL A 170 -9.43 -29.28 -12.19
C VAL A 170 -10.20 -29.84 -13.38
N THR A 171 -11.33 -30.50 -13.15
CA THR A 171 -12.01 -31.32 -14.17
C THR A 171 -13.34 -30.74 -14.67
N ASN A 172 -13.95 -29.81 -13.93
CA ASN A 172 -15.29 -29.27 -14.25
C ASN A 172 -15.21 -27.78 -14.60
N ILE A 173 -14.71 -27.48 -15.80
CA ILE A 173 -14.47 -26.11 -16.26
C ILE A 173 -15.53 -25.73 -17.30
N LEU A 174 -16.23 -24.61 -17.10
CA LEU A 174 -17.21 -24.08 -18.03
C LEU A 174 -16.92 -22.62 -18.36
N GLU A 175 -17.31 -22.19 -19.55
CA GLU A 175 -17.34 -20.77 -19.91
C GLU A 175 -18.60 -20.13 -19.30
N ALA A 176 -18.45 -18.93 -18.74
CA ALA A 176 -19.50 -18.20 -18.05
C ALA A 176 -19.47 -16.70 -18.40
N ASP A 177 -19.48 -16.40 -19.70
CA ASP A 177 -19.52 -15.02 -20.17
C ASP A 177 -20.81 -14.33 -19.73
N TYR A 178 -20.67 -13.11 -19.21
CA TYR A 178 -21.78 -12.37 -18.58
C TYR A 178 -22.51 -13.19 -17.49
N GLY A 179 -21.80 -14.11 -16.84
CA GLY A 179 -22.33 -14.98 -15.78
C GLY A 179 -23.18 -16.16 -16.28
N ALA A 180 -23.45 -16.27 -17.58
CA ALA A 180 -24.35 -17.30 -18.11
C ALA A 180 -23.62 -18.61 -18.41
N PHE A 181 -24.13 -19.72 -17.89
CA PHE A 181 -23.62 -21.07 -18.13
C PHE A 181 -24.77 -22.10 -18.13
N ASP A 182 -24.48 -23.33 -18.55
CA ASP A 182 -25.46 -24.43 -18.55
C ASP A 182 -25.79 -24.88 -17.11
N LEU A 183 -26.96 -24.50 -16.62
CA LEU A 183 -27.44 -24.82 -15.27
C LEU A 183 -27.63 -26.33 -15.05
N ALA A 184 -27.79 -27.12 -16.11
CA ALA A 184 -27.87 -28.59 -15.98
C ALA A 184 -26.57 -29.22 -15.48
N LYS A 185 -25.48 -28.44 -15.41
CA LYS A 185 -24.20 -28.82 -14.81
C LYS A 185 -24.15 -28.62 -13.30
N LEU A 186 -25.12 -27.93 -12.70
CA LEU A 186 -25.24 -27.85 -11.25
C LEU A 186 -25.58 -29.23 -10.67
N LYS A 187 -24.91 -29.58 -9.58
CA LYS A 187 -25.20 -30.81 -8.85
C LYS A 187 -26.39 -30.65 -7.92
N GLU A 188 -27.00 -31.77 -7.54
CA GLU A 188 -27.98 -31.81 -6.44
C GLU A 188 -27.29 -31.73 -5.07
N LYS A 189 -26.03 -32.16 -4.99
CA LYS A 189 -25.20 -32.15 -3.78
C LYS A 189 -23.73 -31.95 -4.16
N SER A 190 -23.01 -31.15 -3.38
CA SER A 190 -21.58 -30.87 -3.57
C SER A 190 -20.71 -32.01 -3.04
N ASP A 191 -19.60 -32.27 -3.74
CA ASP A 191 -18.56 -33.20 -3.28
C ASP A 191 -17.54 -32.53 -2.35
N VAL A 192 -17.73 -31.25 -2.01
CA VAL A 192 -16.73 -30.48 -1.24
C VAL A 192 -16.44 -31.09 0.13
N LEU A 193 -17.43 -31.70 0.78
CA LEU A 193 -17.22 -32.37 2.07
C LEU A 193 -16.35 -33.62 1.93
N ASP A 194 -16.53 -34.40 0.85
CA ASP A 194 -15.70 -35.58 0.56
C ASP A 194 -14.29 -35.18 0.15
N TYR A 195 -14.14 -34.06 -0.57
CA TYR A 195 -12.85 -33.43 -0.82
C TYR A 195 -12.15 -33.08 0.49
N PHE A 196 -12.86 -32.46 1.44
CA PHE A 196 -12.36 -32.09 2.76
C PHE A 196 -11.89 -33.28 3.60
N VAL A 197 -12.62 -34.39 3.59
CA VAL A 197 -12.25 -35.62 4.33
C VAL A 197 -10.93 -36.21 3.83
N ASN A 198 -10.64 -36.07 2.54
CA ASN A 198 -9.44 -36.62 1.90
C ASN A 198 -8.31 -35.59 1.74
N PHE A 199 -8.51 -34.36 2.23
CA PHE A 199 -7.54 -33.27 2.11
C PHE A 199 -6.45 -33.36 3.19
N ASN A 200 -5.27 -33.86 2.83
CA ASN A 200 -4.12 -34.01 3.74
C ASN A 200 -3.27 -32.73 3.92
N GLY A 201 -3.76 -31.58 3.46
CA GLY A 201 -3.06 -30.29 3.55
C GLY A 201 -3.20 -29.63 4.92
N VAL A 202 -2.22 -28.82 5.31
CA VAL A 202 -2.30 -28.00 6.53
C VAL A 202 -3.22 -26.80 6.28
N LEU A 203 -4.45 -26.80 6.82
CA LEU A 203 -5.36 -25.63 6.85
C LEU A 203 -4.87 -24.50 7.79
N LEU A 204 -3.70 -24.66 8.42
CA LEU A 204 -3.13 -23.68 9.33
C LEU A 204 -2.43 -22.55 8.58
N THR A 205 -3.11 -21.41 8.44
CA THR A 205 -2.52 -20.11 8.79
C THR A 205 -3.61 -19.14 9.26
N LYS A 206 -3.44 -18.58 10.46
CA LYS A 206 -4.22 -17.44 10.99
C LYS A 206 -4.03 -16.14 10.19
N LYS A 207 -3.11 -16.13 9.20
CA LYS A 207 -2.84 -15.01 8.30
C LYS A 207 -2.85 -15.52 6.87
N ASN A 208 -3.72 -14.99 6.02
CA ASN A 208 -3.61 -15.20 4.58
C ASN A 208 -2.29 -14.53 4.12
N PRO A 209 -1.36 -15.25 3.46
CA PRO A 209 -0.08 -14.68 3.04
C PRO A 209 -0.23 -13.57 1.99
N PHE A 210 -1.38 -13.49 1.31
CA PHE A 210 -1.60 -12.62 0.15
C PHE A 210 -2.33 -11.31 0.46
N TYR A 211 -2.77 -11.09 1.70
CA TYR A 211 -3.33 -9.81 2.08
C TYR A 211 -3.02 -9.40 3.53
N SER A 212 -3.15 -8.12 3.80
CA SER A 212 -3.17 -7.57 5.16
C SER A 212 -4.24 -6.49 5.26
N VAL A 213 -4.86 -6.39 6.43
CA VAL A 213 -5.84 -5.35 6.76
C VAL A 213 -5.26 -4.53 7.90
N ILE A 214 -5.18 -3.22 7.67
CA ILE A 214 -4.66 -2.26 8.63
C ILE A 214 -5.78 -1.32 9.01
N ASP A 215 -5.97 -1.15 10.31
CA ASP A 215 -6.78 -0.09 10.87
C ASP A 215 -6.07 1.26 10.66
N THR A 216 -6.77 2.22 10.07
CA THR A 216 -6.24 3.55 9.75
C THR A 216 -6.83 4.64 10.64
N GLU A 217 -7.62 4.29 11.67
CA GLU A 217 -8.19 5.26 12.63
C GLU A 217 -7.11 6.11 13.31
N ASP A 218 -6.00 5.49 13.71
CA ASP A 218 -4.85 6.14 14.35
C ASP A 218 -3.87 6.79 13.36
N LEU A 219 -4.22 6.87 12.07
CA LEU A 219 -3.38 7.44 11.02
C LEU A 219 -4.01 8.70 10.44
N THR A 220 -3.19 9.75 10.30
CA THR A 220 -3.54 10.92 9.50
C THR A 220 -2.74 10.86 8.20
N ILE A 221 -3.43 10.63 7.08
CA ILE A 221 -2.83 10.51 5.75
C ILE A 221 -3.42 11.61 4.89
N ASN A 222 -2.60 12.57 4.45
CA ASN A 222 -3.09 13.61 3.54
C ASN A 222 -3.44 12.99 2.19
N GLU A 223 -4.52 13.45 1.58
CA GLU A 223 -4.97 13.00 0.25
C GLU A 223 -3.86 13.12 -0.79
N LYS A 224 -3.12 14.23 -0.83
CA LYS A 224 -1.99 14.44 -1.73
C LYS A 224 -0.84 13.42 -1.60
N ASP A 225 -0.69 12.79 -0.43
CA ASP A 225 0.42 11.90 -0.10
C ASP A 225 0.10 10.42 -0.40
N ILE A 226 -1.18 10.07 -0.58
CA ILE A 226 -1.62 8.68 -0.70
C ILE A 226 -1.11 8.01 -1.98
N SER A 227 -0.94 8.76 -3.07
CA SER A 227 -0.46 8.20 -4.34
C SER A 227 0.99 7.74 -4.24
N GLU A 228 1.84 8.52 -3.59
CA GLU A 228 3.23 8.15 -3.32
C GLU A 228 3.31 7.00 -2.31
N LEU A 229 2.51 7.05 -1.22
CA LEU A 229 2.42 5.97 -0.24
C LEU A 229 2.06 4.64 -0.91
N ALA A 230 1.01 4.66 -1.74
CA ALA A 230 0.55 3.49 -2.48
C ALA A 230 1.64 2.99 -3.44
N SER A 231 2.33 3.88 -4.15
CA SER A 231 3.44 3.50 -5.04
C SER A 231 4.56 2.78 -4.29
N ARG A 232 5.01 3.35 -3.17
CA ARG A 232 6.08 2.77 -2.35
C ARG A 232 5.69 1.42 -1.76
N LEU A 233 4.48 1.30 -1.21
CA LEU A 233 4.01 0.04 -0.65
C LEU A 233 3.86 -1.04 -1.73
N LYS A 234 3.41 -0.68 -2.94
CA LYS A 234 3.35 -1.60 -4.08
C LYS A 234 4.73 -2.14 -4.45
N GLU A 235 5.73 -1.26 -4.59
CA GLU A 235 7.09 -1.65 -4.94
C GLU A 235 7.75 -2.49 -3.84
N THR A 236 7.57 -2.10 -2.57
CA THR A 236 8.22 -2.76 -1.43
C THR A 236 7.65 -4.16 -1.15
N TYR A 237 6.34 -4.35 -1.33
CA TYR A 237 5.63 -5.57 -0.91
C TYR A 237 4.99 -6.35 -2.08
N GLY A 238 5.31 -5.99 -3.32
CA GLY A 238 4.74 -6.64 -4.51
C GLY A 238 3.20 -6.59 -4.52
N LEU A 239 2.62 -5.42 -4.21
CA LEU A 239 1.16 -5.29 -4.12
C LEU A 239 0.52 -5.15 -5.49
N VAL A 240 -0.51 -5.96 -5.71
CA VAL A 240 -1.39 -5.92 -6.88
C VAL A 240 -2.62 -5.06 -6.64
N ARG A 241 -2.99 -4.82 -5.37
CA ARG A 241 -4.12 -3.95 -5.04
C ARG A 241 -4.00 -3.32 -3.66
N ILE A 242 -4.52 -2.10 -3.54
CA ILE A 242 -4.81 -1.44 -2.26
C ILE A 242 -6.24 -0.91 -2.33
N LYS A 243 -7.05 -1.18 -1.31
CA LYS A 243 -8.41 -0.64 -1.21
C LYS A 243 -8.74 -0.28 0.23
N GLY A 244 -9.43 0.83 0.46
CA GLY A 244 -10.00 1.10 1.77
C GLY A 244 -10.05 2.57 2.15
N GLY A 245 -10.52 2.83 3.37
CA GLY A 245 -10.70 4.16 3.92
C GLY A 245 -9.46 4.67 4.64
N PHE A 246 -9.22 5.98 4.54
CA PHE A 246 -8.26 6.71 5.36
C PHE A 246 -8.78 8.13 5.64
N SER A 247 -8.22 8.81 6.65
CA SER A 247 -8.56 10.19 6.98
C SER A 247 -7.37 11.13 6.84
N ASP A 248 -7.63 12.34 6.34
CA ASP A 248 -6.69 13.47 6.37
C ASP A 248 -6.86 14.35 7.64
N GLY A 249 -7.67 13.89 8.61
CA GLY A 249 -8.05 14.62 9.82
C GLY A 249 -9.27 15.53 9.66
N LYS A 250 -9.75 15.78 8.44
CA LYS A 250 -10.94 16.60 8.13
C LYS A 250 -11.99 15.85 7.34
N ASN A 251 -11.56 14.99 6.42
CA ASN A 251 -12.39 14.21 5.51
C ASN A 251 -12.00 12.73 5.60
N ILE A 252 -12.93 11.88 5.16
CA ILE A 252 -12.67 10.46 4.94
C ILE A 252 -12.59 10.23 3.42
N TRP A 253 -11.60 9.46 3.02
CA TRP A 253 -11.25 9.19 1.64
C TRP A 253 -11.20 7.69 1.40
N HIS A 254 -11.69 7.27 0.23
CA HIS A 254 -11.58 5.92 -0.27
C HIS A 254 -10.49 5.86 -1.34
N ILE A 255 -9.47 5.01 -1.13
CA ILE A 255 -8.47 4.68 -2.14
C ILE A 255 -8.81 3.38 -2.84
N GLU A 256 -8.64 3.37 -4.17
CA GLU A 256 -8.47 2.16 -4.97
C GLU A 256 -7.19 2.27 -5.81
N ALA A 257 -6.20 1.43 -5.53
CA ALA A 257 -4.95 1.39 -6.27
C ALA A 257 -4.68 0.00 -6.86
N THR A 258 -4.15 -0.03 -8.07
CA THR A 258 -3.57 -1.20 -8.75
C THR A 258 -2.13 -0.86 -9.18
N PRO A 259 -1.37 -1.75 -9.85
CA PRO A 259 -0.04 -1.41 -10.33
C PRO A 259 -0.04 -0.18 -11.24
N LYS A 260 -1.08 -0.03 -12.08
CA LYS A 260 -1.14 0.99 -13.13
C LYS A 260 -1.90 2.28 -12.76
N GLN A 261 -2.73 2.27 -11.71
CA GLN A 261 -3.56 3.43 -11.37
C GLN A 261 -3.74 3.56 -9.85
N VAL A 262 -3.95 4.80 -9.41
CA VAL A 262 -4.43 5.15 -8.07
C VAL A 262 -5.63 6.08 -8.24
N LYS A 263 -6.77 5.70 -7.69
CA LYS A 263 -7.98 6.52 -7.63
C LYS A 263 -8.29 6.82 -6.17
N VAL A 264 -8.65 8.06 -5.89
CA VAL A 264 -8.99 8.52 -4.55
C VAL A 264 -10.26 9.35 -4.66
N ASN A 265 -11.27 8.99 -3.88
CA ASN A 265 -12.54 9.71 -3.85
C ASN A 265 -12.92 10.01 -2.41
N LYS A 266 -13.57 11.15 -2.18
CA LYS A 266 -14.13 11.46 -0.86
C LYS A 266 -15.31 10.54 -0.60
N ASP A 267 -15.33 9.87 0.54
CA ASP A 267 -16.38 8.94 0.94
C ASP A 267 -16.47 8.92 2.47
N ASN A 268 -17.54 9.49 3.03
CA ASN A 268 -17.71 9.58 4.48
C ASN A 268 -18.28 8.30 5.12
N ASN A 269 -18.70 7.32 4.30
CA ASN A 269 -19.35 6.11 4.78
C ASN A 269 -18.40 4.89 4.80
N ILE A 270 -17.18 5.05 4.28
CA ILE A 270 -16.21 3.97 4.24
C ILE A 270 -15.51 3.78 5.60
N PRO A 271 -15.31 2.53 6.07
CA PRO A 271 -14.54 2.28 7.29
C PRO A 271 -13.09 2.76 7.15
N LEU A 272 -12.50 3.27 8.23
CA LEU A 272 -11.09 3.61 8.33
C LEU A 272 -10.21 2.36 8.45
N LYS A 273 -10.22 1.56 7.38
CA LYS A 273 -9.43 0.35 7.22
C LYS A 273 -8.89 0.31 5.80
N MET A 274 -7.63 -0.06 5.65
CA MET A 274 -6.99 -0.30 4.37
C MET A 274 -6.58 -1.75 4.22
N ILE A 275 -6.88 -2.30 3.05
CA ILE A 275 -6.57 -3.66 2.65
C ILE A 275 -5.47 -3.60 1.60
N PHE A 276 -4.42 -4.38 1.81
CA PHE A 276 -3.29 -4.54 0.91
C PHE A 276 -3.30 -5.96 0.39
N ILE A 277 -3.19 -6.13 -0.93
CA ILE A 277 -3.22 -7.44 -1.59
C ILE A 277 -1.98 -7.58 -2.44
N GLY A 278 -1.23 -8.66 -2.26
CA GLY A 278 0.05 -8.88 -2.95
C GLY A 278 0.89 -10.00 -2.34
N GLN A 279 1.99 -10.32 -3.03
CA GLN A 279 2.89 -11.43 -2.69
C GLN A 279 3.37 -11.37 -1.23
N ASP A 280 3.73 -10.16 -0.77
CA ASP A 280 4.27 -9.92 0.57
C ASP A 280 3.33 -9.09 1.45
N ALA A 281 2.04 -9.04 1.12
CA ALA A 281 1.07 -8.21 1.84
C ALA A 281 0.95 -8.62 3.32
N HIS A 282 1.10 -9.89 3.67
CA HIS A 282 1.09 -10.36 5.07
C HIS A 282 2.18 -9.74 5.98
N LYS A 283 3.24 -9.17 5.38
CA LYS A 283 4.30 -8.44 6.09
C LYS A 283 3.90 -7.01 6.43
N ILE A 284 2.82 -6.50 5.81
CA ILE A 284 2.33 -5.16 6.07
C ILE A 284 1.60 -5.15 7.41
N GLY A 285 2.09 -4.33 8.32
CA GLY A 285 1.48 -3.97 9.60
C GLY A 285 1.34 -2.45 9.74
N LEU A 286 0.74 -2.01 10.85
CA LEU A 286 0.62 -0.57 11.14
C LEU A 286 2.00 0.12 11.15
N LYS A 287 3.03 -0.56 11.68
CA LYS A 287 4.41 -0.03 11.72
C LYS A 287 5.01 0.19 10.33
N SER A 288 4.77 -0.71 9.37
CA SER A 288 5.29 -0.53 8.01
C SER A 288 4.56 0.57 7.26
N VAL A 289 3.25 0.74 7.48
CA VAL A 289 2.48 1.86 6.90
C VAL A 289 2.99 3.19 7.47
N LYS A 290 3.19 3.29 8.80
CA LYS A 290 3.78 4.48 9.44
C LYS A 290 5.17 4.79 8.89
N ARG A 291 6.05 3.78 8.77
CA ARG A 291 7.38 3.93 8.18
C ARG A 291 7.34 4.42 6.74
N ALA A 292 6.39 3.92 5.94
CA ALA A 292 6.20 4.38 4.57
C ALA A 292 5.68 5.83 4.52
N LEU A 293 4.78 6.23 5.42
CA LEU A 293 4.35 7.62 5.58
C LEU A 293 5.50 8.55 5.97
N ASP A 294 6.34 8.16 6.92
CA ASP A 294 7.53 8.94 7.33
C ASP A 294 8.48 9.17 6.16
N TYR A 295 8.60 8.19 5.26
CA TYR A 295 9.39 8.33 4.04
C TYR A 295 8.75 9.34 3.08
N VAL A 296 7.43 9.29 2.88
CA VAL A 296 6.71 10.26 2.03
C VAL A 296 6.87 11.68 2.56
N ASP A 297 6.72 11.89 3.87
CA ASP A 297 6.93 13.21 4.49
C ASP A 297 8.39 13.69 4.35
N SER A 298 9.35 12.78 4.51
CA SER A 298 10.77 13.07 4.29
C SER A 298 11.04 13.48 2.84
N LYS A 299 10.47 12.76 1.87
CA LYS A 299 10.59 13.06 0.43
C LYS A 299 9.97 14.43 0.09
N ASN A 300 8.80 14.73 0.62
CA ASN A 300 8.15 16.03 0.45
C ASN A 300 9.01 17.18 0.99
N SER A 301 9.56 17.02 2.20
CA SER A 301 10.48 18.01 2.79
C SER A 301 11.74 18.20 1.94
N VAL A 302 12.27 17.13 1.33
CA VAL A 302 13.42 17.23 0.42
C VAL A 302 13.05 17.96 -0.87
N ASN A 303 11.87 17.72 -1.44
CA ASN A 303 11.42 18.43 -2.65
C ASN A 303 11.35 19.95 -2.42
N GLU A 304 10.86 20.39 -1.25
CA GLU A 304 10.89 21.81 -0.86
C GLU A 304 12.32 22.37 -0.79
N LEU A 305 13.25 21.62 -0.18
CA LEU A 305 14.66 22.01 -0.09
C LEU A 305 15.33 22.07 -1.48
N LEU A 306 14.98 21.17 -2.40
CA LEU A 306 15.51 21.17 -3.77
C LEU A 306 15.04 22.41 -4.55
N MET A 307 13.79 22.83 -4.38
CA MET A 307 13.29 24.09 -4.95
C MET A 307 14.04 25.30 -4.38
N GLN A 308 14.29 25.32 -3.06
CA GLN A 308 15.09 26.37 -2.43
C GLN A 308 16.54 26.37 -2.93
N TYR A 309 17.15 25.20 -3.11
CA TYR A 309 18.50 25.07 -3.65
C TYR A 309 18.60 25.57 -5.10
N ALA A 310 17.61 25.28 -5.94
CA ALA A 310 17.55 25.82 -7.30
C ALA A 310 17.50 27.36 -7.29
N SER A 311 16.66 27.96 -6.43
CA SER A 311 16.61 29.42 -6.24
C SER A 311 17.95 29.99 -5.75
N TYR A 312 18.58 29.32 -4.78
CA TYR A 312 19.90 29.69 -4.26
C TYR A 312 20.98 29.71 -5.36
N LYS A 313 20.96 28.71 -6.26
CA LYS A 313 21.93 28.59 -7.37
C LYS A 313 21.73 29.67 -8.43
N GLU A 314 20.49 30.04 -8.73
CA GLU A 314 20.22 31.17 -9.64
C GLU A 314 20.73 32.50 -9.05
N LEU A 315 20.46 32.76 -7.76
CA LEU A 315 21.02 33.93 -7.08
C LEU A 315 22.56 33.93 -7.08
N LEU A 316 23.19 32.77 -6.91
CA LEU A 316 24.66 32.66 -6.96
C LEU A 316 25.21 33.07 -8.34
N LYS A 317 24.57 32.64 -9.44
CA LYS A 317 24.95 33.03 -10.80
C LYS A 317 24.82 34.54 -11.01
N GLU A 318 23.73 35.14 -10.51
CA GLU A 318 23.52 36.58 -10.57
C GLU A 318 24.59 37.34 -9.76
N ILE A 319 24.87 36.90 -8.54
CA ILE A 319 25.92 37.47 -7.67
C ILE A 319 27.27 37.42 -8.37
N ASP A 320 27.65 36.29 -8.97
CA ASP A 320 28.92 36.16 -9.70
C ASP A 320 29.00 37.11 -10.89
N LYS A 321 27.90 37.29 -11.62
CA LYS A 321 27.82 38.25 -12.73
C LYS A 321 28.02 39.68 -12.23
N ILE A 322 27.35 40.06 -11.13
CA ILE A 322 27.51 41.39 -10.52
C ILE A 322 28.92 41.58 -9.95
N LYS A 323 29.53 40.57 -9.32
CA LYS A 323 30.92 40.61 -8.83
C LYS A 323 31.92 40.87 -9.96
N ARG A 324 31.74 40.22 -11.12
CA ARG A 324 32.57 40.47 -12.32
C ARG A 324 32.39 41.90 -12.85
N GLN A 325 31.16 42.41 -12.86
CA GLN A 325 30.87 43.79 -13.26
C GLN A 325 31.49 44.80 -12.29
N LEU A 326 31.39 44.55 -10.97
CA LEU A 326 32.00 45.37 -9.92
C LEU A 326 33.53 45.42 -10.10
N ALA A 327 34.18 44.28 -10.33
CA ALA A 327 35.60 44.21 -10.61
C ALA A 327 35.99 45.05 -11.84
N LYS A 328 35.22 44.97 -12.93
CA LYS A 328 35.44 45.78 -14.15
C LYS A 328 35.27 47.28 -13.88
N GLN A 329 34.24 47.70 -13.14
CA GLN A 329 34.04 49.11 -12.80
C GLN A 329 35.14 49.66 -11.90
N LYS A 330 35.63 48.83 -10.96
CA LYS A 330 36.76 49.16 -10.09
C LYS A 330 38.04 49.42 -10.89
N LEU A 331 38.31 48.63 -11.92
CA LEU A 331 39.45 48.84 -12.83
C LEU A 331 39.32 50.11 -13.68
N LEU A 332 38.10 50.54 -13.97
CA LEU A 332 37.81 51.73 -14.78
C LEU A 332 37.66 53.02 -13.93
N ASN A 333 37.94 52.97 -12.62
CA ASN A 333 37.76 54.08 -11.68
C ASN A 333 36.37 54.76 -11.74
N LYS A 334 35.31 53.95 -11.95
CA LYS A 334 33.91 54.44 -11.96
C LYS A 334 33.32 54.46 -10.55
N ASP A 335 32.22 55.22 -10.36
CA ASP A 335 31.42 55.16 -9.13
C ASP A 335 30.85 53.74 -8.93
N LEU A 336 31.08 53.18 -7.73
CA LEU A 336 30.71 51.82 -7.35
C LEU A 336 29.43 51.76 -6.51
N SER A 337 28.89 52.91 -6.08
CA SER A 337 27.80 53.00 -5.11
C SER A 337 26.58 52.14 -5.47
N LYS A 338 26.12 52.25 -6.73
CA LYS A 338 24.94 51.53 -7.24
C LYS A 338 25.17 50.02 -7.29
N ILE A 339 26.31 49.58 -7.83
CA ILE A 339 26.59 48.16 -8.04
C ILE A 339 26.89 47.43 -6.71
N THR A 340 27.51 48.11 -5.73
CA THR A 340 27.69 47.56 -4.39
C THR A 340 26.34 47.40 -3.68
N LYS A 341 25.41 48.36 -3.83
CA LYS A 341 24.06 48.27 -3.25
C LYS A 341 23.26 47.11 -3.83
N GLU A 342 23.37 46.89 -5.14
CA GLU A 342 22.75 45.75 -5.83
C GLU A 342 23.35 44.41 -5.38
N LEU A 343 24.68 44.33 -5.27
CA LEU A 343 25.37 43.13 -4.77
C LEU A 343 24.90 42.77 -3.36
N ASN A 344 24.88 43.74 -2.43
CA ASN A 344 24.44 43.52 -1.06
C ASN A 344 22.98 43.05 -1.00
N LEU A 345 22.10 43.55 -1.88
CA LEU A 345 20.71 43.12 -1.96
C LEU A 345 20.60 41.65 -2.39
N LEU A 346 21.34 41.24 -3.41
CA LEU A 346 21.35 39.86 -3.90
C LEU A 346 21.96 38.90 -2.87
N GLU A 347 23.09 39.25 -2.26
CA GLU A 347 23.71 38.47 -1.18
C GLU A 347 22.77 38.34 0.02
N GLY A 348 22.04 39.40 0.38
CA GLY A 348 21.00 39.35 1.40
C GLY A 348 19.83 38.43 1.05
N LYS A 349 19.37 38.43 -0.21
CA LYS A 349 18.34 37.48 -0.69
C LYS A 349 18.84 36.04 -0.63
N GLN A 350 20.07 35.79 -1.06
CA GLN A 350 20.69 34.47 -1.02
C GLN A 350 20.81 33.95 0.42
N SER A 351 21.24 34.82 1.36
CA SER A 351 21.29 34.46 2.78
C SER A 351 19.91 34.06 3.30
N LYS A 352 18.86 34.84 2.99
CA LYS A 352 17.48 34.52 3.43
C LYS A 352 17.01 33.16 2.94
N VAL A 353 17.33 32.79 1.69
CA VAL A 353 17.02 31.44 1.17
C VAL A 353 17.73 30.39 2.01
N SER A 354 19.05 30.51 2.20
CA SER A 354 19.84 29.59 3.02
C SER A 354 19.33 29.49 4.48
N ASP A 355 18.94 30.62 5.06
CA ASP A 355 18.39 30.70 6.43
C ASP A 355 17.01 30.03 6.53
N SER A 356 16.22 30.01 5.46
CA SER A 356 14.93 29.30 5.41
C SER A 356 15.04 27.79 5.16
N MET A 357 16.20 27.27 4.75
CA MET A 357 16.40 25.84 4.54
C MET A 357 16.48 25.11 5.89
N VAL A 358 15.52 24.22 6.16
CA VAL A 358 15.40 23.45 7.41
C VAL A 358 15.34 21.95 7.08
N PHE A 359 16.23 21.16 7.69
CA PHE A 359 16.27 19.71 7.50
C PHE A 359 15.61 19.02 8.69
N LYS A 360 14.29 18.84 8.64
CA LYS A 360 13.45 18.42 9.80
C LYS A 360 13.92 17.15 10.50
N THR A 361 14.58 16.24 9.78
CA THR A 361 15.09 14.96 10.28
C THR A 361 16.46 14.64 9.65
N PRO A 362 17.24 13.74 10.27
CA PRO A 362 18.49 13.26 9.69
C PRO A 362 18.34 12.70 8.26
N ILE A 363 17.26 11.95 8.00
CA ILE A 363 17.01 11.37 6.67
C ILE A 363 16.76 12.45 5.62
N VAL A 364 16.03 13.52 5.95
CA VAL A 364 15.83 14.67 5.06
C VAL A 364 17.17 15.32 4.68
N TRP A 365 18.08 15.49 5.64
CA TRP A 365 19.42 16.01 5.37
C TRP A 365 20.22 15.12 4.43
N LEU A 366 20.27 13.81 4.70
CA LEU A 366 21.01 12.85 3.89
C LEU A 366 20.44 12.74 2.46
N MET A 367 19.12 12.60 2.33
CA MET A 367 18.42 12.53 1.04
C MET A 367 18.64 13.82 0.23
N TYR A 368 18.54 14.99 0.86
CA TYR A 368 18.85 16.26 0.19
C TYR A 368 20.28 16.27 -0.33
N LYS A 369 21.27 15.85 0.47
CA LYS A 369 22.67 15.86 0.05
C LYS A 369 22.91 14.95 -1.13
N PHE A 370 22.29 13.77 -1.14
CA PHE A 370 22.34 12.84 -2.26
C PHE A 370 21.69 13.44 -3.53
N LEU A 371 20.49 14.01 -3.43
CA LEU A 371 19.73 14.48 -4.60
C LEU A 371 20.20 15.83 -5.13
N ALA A 372 20.48 16.81 -4.27
CA ALA A 372 20.85 18.16 -4.69
C ALA A 372 22.20 18.22 -5.41
N TYR A 373 23.10 17.26 -5.13
CA TYR A 373 24.43 17.20 -5.72
C TYR A 373 24.55 16.16 -6.83
N LYS A 374 23.47 15.43 -7.15
CA LYS A 374 23.52 14.31 -8.10
C LYS A 374 24.14 14.67 -9.45
N ASP A 375 23.80 15.86 -9.96
CA ASP A 375 24.23 16.35 -11.27
C ASP A 375 25.30 17.47 -11.16
N GLU A 376 25.90 17.65 -9.98
CA GLU A 376 27.00 18.60 -9.78
C GLU A 376 28.34 17.98 -10.22
N PRO A 377 29.36 18.79 -10.56
CA PRO A 377 30.68 18.28 -10.98
C PRO A 377 31.36 17.35 -9.98
N GLN A 378 31.00 17.46 -8.71
CA GLN A 378 31.45 16.59 -7.62
C GLN A 378 30.20 15.99 -6.95
N PRO A 379 29.67 14.87 -7.49
CA PRO A 379 28.41 14.31 -7.01
C PRO A 379 28.58 13.67 -5.64
N MET A 380 27.53 13.77 -4.81
CA MET A 380 27.53 13.24 -3.44
C MET A 380 26.84 11.87 -3.40
N ASN A 381 27.43 10.90 -4.08
CA ASN A 381 26.83 9.58 -4.29
C ASN A 381 27.22 8.53 -3.23
N ASN A 382 28.36 8.71 -2.53
CA ASN A 382 28.88 7.75 -1.56
C ASN A 382 29.38 8.41 -0.26
N LEU A 383 29.71 7.58 0.72
CA LEU A 383 30.18 8.02 2.02
C LEU A 383 31.50 8.79 1.96
N ARG A 384 32.43 8.47 1.06
CA ARG A 384 33.65 9.26 0.88
C ARG A 384 33.31 10.70 0.52
N ALA A 385 32.48 10.91 -0.50
CA ALA A 385 32.07 12.24 -0.93
C ALA A 385 31.36 13.01 0.20
N LEU A 386 30.53 12.33 1.00
CA LEU A 386 29.88 12.94 2.16
C LEU A 386 30.89 13.33 3.26
N LYS A 387 31.83 12.44 3.61
CA LYS A 387 32.90 12.69 4.59
C LYS A 387 33.77 13.87 4.16
N ASP A 388 34.18 13.90 2.91
CA ASP A 388 35.00 14.97 2.33
C ASP A 388 34.25 16.30 2.35
N HIS A 389 32.96 16.30 1.96
CA HIS A 389 32.11 17.49 1.99
C HIS A 389 31.89 18.02 3.42
N CYS A 390 31.74 17.11 4.40
CA CYS A 390 31.57 17.44 5.81
C CYS A 390 32.92 17.50 6.59
N SER A 391 34.03 17.84 5.94
CA SER A 391 35.36 17.94 6.60
C SER A 391 35.63 19.29 7.29
N ASN A 392 34.94 20.37 6.92
CA ASN A 392 35.16 21.71 7.50
C ASN A 392 34.68 21.78 8.97
N PRO A 393 35.57 21.93 9.97
CA PRO A 393 35.20 21.86 11.39
C PRO A 393 34.08 22.81 11.82
N ASN A 394 33.99 23.98 11.18
CA ASN A 394 33.00 25.01 11.49
C ASN A 394 31.75 24.94 10.60
N GLY A 395 31.70 23.99 9.66
CA GLY A 395 30.60 23.81 8.73
C GLY A 395 29.36 23.20 9.38
N ILE A 396 28.18 23.70 9.00
CA ILE A 396 26.88 23.15 9.41
C ILE A 396 26.78 21.65 9.04
N CYS A 397 27.29 21.25 7.86
CA CYS A 397 27.36 19.85 7.41
C CYS A 397 28.09 18.97 8.42
N THR A 398 29.30 19.40 8.81
CA THR A 398 30.18 18.67 9.73
C THR A 398 29.55 18.50 11.09
N LYS A 399 28.85 19.53 11.57
CA LYS A 399 28.13 19.50 12.84
C LYS A 399 27.00 18.47 12.84
N ARG A 400 26.19 18.42 11.77
CA ARG A 400 25.18 17.36 11.58
C ARG A 400 25.81 15.96 11.52
N PHE A 401 26.88 15.81 10.73
CA PHE A 401 27.57 14.53 10.59
C PHE A 401 28.13 14.02 11.94
N LYS A 402 28.80 14.89 12.70
CA LYS A 402 29.30 14.59 14.05
C LYS A 402 28.17 14.28 15.05
N TYR A 403 27.02 14.93 14.91
CA TYR A 403 25.85 14.64 15.75
C TYR A 403 25.35 13.22 15.51
N ILE A 404 25.19 12.81 14.24
CA ILE A 404 24.78 11.45 13.89
C ILE A 404 25.77 10.40 14.43
N ASN A 405 27.07 10.62 14.28
CA ASN A 405 28.08 9.70 14.84
C ASN A 405 28.00 9.60 16.37
N ARG A 406 27.78 10.71 17.09
CA ARG A 406 27.58 10.68 18.54
C ARG A 406 26.31 9.93 18.92
N TYR A 407 25.22 10.10 18.19
CA TYR A 407 24.00 9.34 18.41
C TYR A 407 24.25 7.84 18.18
N LEU A 408 24.87 7.44 17.06
CA LEU A 408 25.22 6.04 16.77
C LEU A 408 26.03 5.43 17.91
N LYS A 409 27.07 6.15 18.37
CA LYS A 409 27.87 5.73 19.51
C LYS A 409 27.05 5.57 20.80
N SER A 410 26.09 6.47 21.06
CA SER A 410 25.24 6.41 22.26
C SER A 410 24.33 5.18 22.31
N ILE A 411 24.02 4.59 21.15
CA ILE A 411 23.23 3.36 21.03
C ILE A 411 24.10 2.12 20.75
N ASN A 412 25.42 2.21 20.97
CA ASN A 412 26.41 1.16 20.72
C ASN A 412 26.45 0.67 19.26
N GLU A 413 26.12 1.53 18.30
CA GLU A 413 26.34 1.26 16.88
C GLU A 413 27.65 1.90 16.39
N ALA A 414 28.24 1.31 15.36
CA ALA A 414 29.44 1.87 14.73
C ALA A 414 29.16 3.26 14.15
N GLU A 415 30.14 4.16 14.25
CA GLU A 415 30.08 5.49 13.67
C GLU A 415 30.22 5.41 12.14
N LEU A 416 29.66 6.37 11.38
CA LEU A 416 29.79 6.40 9.91
C LEU A 416 31.23 6.61 9.43
N THR A 417 32.15 6.93 10.34
CA THR A 417 33.60 7.00 10.08
C THR A 417 34.30 5.66 10.16
N ASP A 418 33.68 4.65 10.76
CA ASP A 418 34.19 3.28 10.79
C ASP A 418 34.17 2.71 9.37
N LYS A 419 35.35 2.49 8.78
CA LYS A 419 35.47 2.01 7.39
C LYS A 419 35.20 0.51 7.25
N THR A 420 35.21 -0.25 8.33
CA THR A 420 34.90 -1.68 8.33
C THR A 420 33.39 -1.87 8.22
N GLU A 421 32.61 -1.15 9.02
CA GLU A 421 31.15 -1.20 8.94
C GLU A 421 30.60 -0.35 7.78
N TYR A 422 31.20 0.81 7.53
CA TYR A 422 30.76 1.77 6.52
C TYR A 422 31.89 2.11 5.53
N PRO A 423 32.12 1.24 4.53
CA PRO A 423 33.09 1.46 3.47
C PRO A 423 32.87 2.80 2.77
N ASP A 424 33.96 3.41 2.31
CA ASP A 424 33.94 4.72 1.67
C ASP A 424 33.12 4.72 0.36
N GLU A 425 33.06 3.58 -0.32
CA GLU A 425 32.34 3.34 -1.57
C GLU A 425 30.84 3.08 -1.36
N LEU A 426 30.38 2.92 -0.10
CA LEU A 426 28.98 2.70 0.22
C LEU A 426 28.15 3.89 -0.27
N THR A 427 27.17 3.61 -1.13
CA THR A 427 26.28 4.63 -1.68
C THR A 427 25.33 5.17 -0.61
N LEU A 428 25.00 6.46 -0.67
CA LEU A 428 24.21 7.10 0.39
C LEU A 428 22.76 6.61 0.44
N ASP A 429 22.21 6.17 -0.69
CA ASP A 429 20.86 5.60 -0.77
C ASP A 429 20.72 4.30 0.04
N ASN A 430 21.79 3.51 0.17
CA ASN A 430 21.81 2.33 1.04
C ASN A 430 21.68 2.68 2.53
N LEU A 431 21.92 3.94 2.92
CA LEU A 431 21.75 4.41 4.30
C LEU A 431 20.34 4.97 4.56
N PHE A 432 19.51 5.16 3.53
CA PHE A 432 18.20 5.81 3.70
C PHE A 432 17.30 5.04 4.66
N ASP A 433 17.26 3.72 4.57
CA ASP A 433 16.43 2.92 5.47
C ASP A 433 16.90 2.97 6.92
N LYS A 434 18.22 3.03 7.14
CA LYS A 434 18.81 3.21 8.47
C LYS A 434 18.46 4.59 9.04
N PHE A 435 18.64 5.64 8.24
CA PHE A 435 18.33 7.01 8.64
C PHE A 435 16.83 7.24 8.83
N LEU A 436 15.97 6.56 8.05
CA LEU A 436 14.53 6.61 8.23
C LEU A 436 14.13 6.02 9.58
N ASN A 437 14.81 4.97 10.06
CA ASN A 437 14.55 4.38 11.37
C ASN A 437 14.87 5.33 12.53
N PHE A 438 15.70 6.36 12.33
CA PHE A 438 15.94 7.40 13.33
C PHE A 438 14.65 8.18 13.66
N ASN A 439 13.70 8.27 12.72
CA ASN A 439 12.41 8.93 12.97
C ASN A 439 11.56 8.21 14.02
N LEU A 440 11.85 6.93 14.32
CA LEU A 440 11.17 6.17 15.37
C LEU A 440 11.57 6.65 16.78
N ASN A 441 12.71 7.33 16.92
CA ASN A 441 13.19 7.86 18.18
C ASN A 441 12.78 9.34 18.33
N ARG A 442 11.71 9.59 19.07
CA ARG A 442 11.17 10.96 19.27
C ARG A 442 12.17 11.91 19.95
N ASP A 443 12.97 11.39 20.88
CA ASP A 443 13.94 12.22 21.62
C ASP A 443 15.07 12.67 20.70
N LEU A 444 15.56 11.76 19.84
CA LEU A 444 16.54 12.10 18.81
C LEU A 444 15.99 13.16 17.85
N ILE A 445 14.76 13.00 17.36
CA ILE A 445 14.18 13.97 16.41
C ILE A 445 13.96 15.32 17.08
N ALA A 446 13.45 15.34 18.31
CA ALA A 446 13.28 16.58 19.06
C ALA A 446 14.60 17.29 19.31
N ASP A 447 15.66 16.55 19.67
CA ASP A 447 16.98 17.11 19.92
C ASP A 447 17.67 17.60 18.64
N TRP A 448 17.58 16.85 17.54
CA TRP A 448 18.01 17.28 16.20
C TRP A 448 17.34 18.61 15.81
N GLN A 449 16.03 18.73 16.00
CA GLN A 449 15.26 19.91 15.63
C GLN A 449 15.64 21.16 16.44
N LYS A 450 16.01 21.00 17.72
CA LYS A 450 16.53 22.12 18.55
C LYS A 450 17.78 22.76 17.96
N HIS A 451 18.59 22.00 17.23
CA HIS A 451 19.81 22.52 16.63
C HIS A 451 19.63 22.99 15.19
N GLU A 452 18.57 22.52 14.52
CA GLU A 452 18.34 22.82 13.11
C GLU A 452 17.81 24.23 12.88
N PHE A 453 16.98 24.71 13.80
CA PHE A 453 16.52 26.10 13.86
C PHE A 453 16.06 26.42 15.28
N TYR A 454 16.69 27.40 15.93
CA TYR A 454 16.26 27.89 17.25
C TYR A 454 16.49 29.40 17.39
N GLU A 455 15.71 30.05 18.24
CA GLU A 455 15.85 31.48 18.50
C GLU A 455 16.49 31.69 19.88
N GLU A 456 17.54 32.51 19.92
CA GLU A 456 18.21 32.89 21.16
C GLU A 456 18.39 34.41 21.17
N ASN A 457 17.82 35.09 22.17
CA ASN A 457 17.85 36.55 22.30
C ASN A 457 17.36 37.31 21.05
N GLY A 458 16.28 36.84 20.41
CA GLY A 458 15.72 37.51 19.22
C GLY A 458 16.47 37.22 17.91
N LYS A 459 17.47 36.32 17.93
CA LYS A 459 18.29 35.97 16.76
C LYS A 459 18.09 34.51 16.40
N ILE A 460 17.84 34.26 15.11
CA ILE A 460 17.81 32.92 14.54
C ILE A 460 19.22 32.32 14.58
N LYS A 461 19.35 31.18 15.25
CA LYS A 461 20.55 30.34 15.32
C LYS A 461 20.30 29.01 14.63
N LYS A 462 21.38 28.40 14.15
CA LYS A 462 21.42 27.07 13.53
C LYS A 462 22.59 26.27 14.10
N TRP A 463 22.83 25.06 13.60
CA TRP A 463 23.99 24.23 13.96
C TRP A 463 25.31 25.00 14.04
N LYS A 464 25.54 26.02 13.18
CA LYS A 464 26.75 26.85 13.22
C LYS A 464 27.04 27.44 14.61
N ASP A 465 26.01 27.65 15.43
CA ASP A 465 26.09 28.27 16.76
C ASP A 465 26.17 27.25 17.91
N VAL A 466 26.12 25.94 17.60
CA VAL A 466 26.18 24.86 18.59
C VAL A 466 27.64 24.46 18.84
N SER A 467 28.12 24.58 20.07
CA SER A 467 29.42 24.03 20.50
C SER A 467 29.25 22.59 20.97
N PHE A 468 30.03 21.68 20.41
CA PHE A 468 30.07 20.28 20.85
C PHE A 468 31.30 19.95 21.70
N ASP A 469 31.99 21.00 22.14
CA ASP A 469 33.17 20.92 23.01
C ASP A 469 32.70 20.82 24.47
N ASN A 470 32.01 19.73 24.80
CA ASN A 470 31.85 19.18 26.16
C ASN A 470 31.40 17.72 26.06
#